data_AF-A0A7H4GQJ4-F1
#
_entry.id   AF-A0A7H4GQJ4-F1
#
_cell.length_a   1.000
_cell.length_b   1.000
_cell.length_c   1.000
_cell.angle_alpha   90.00
_cell.angle_beta   90.00
_cell.angle_gamma   90.00
#
_symmetry.space_group_name_H-M   'P 1'
#
loop_
_entity.id
_entity.type
_entity.pdbx_description
1 polymer ?
#
loop_
_entity_poly.entity_id
_entity_poly.type
_entity_poly.pdbx_seq_one_letter_code
_entity_poly.pdbx_strand_id
1 'polypeptide(L)'
;MLHNLLKAAQQELNLSMDGYHVAPGRSHGKETELHYQSLTEDDIPLFSQPVFVLKADPGIIETFQDTIPCPHGAGRYKICTATAHLFDNTIGQLLLEVRIDDITHPDTLLDHLDNWTTTACSQIIDILSPTETRLNTVLHRQTRRLRQQPLLRTPSRSGTFYDIQEVPHGPRRLLWVTRILNSSQLRSSQIDSWTQRKSDNPSFRTDSTSYFIHAGNSVIEGQISDAEVDQLLSALTICMYHYCIQEICNRNLGRLILETSDNPALSTSQASKINSASARLNLFKSQLHDTRLGLQGIRKSLSHAFFSAWNFGELTSSVAHKMEVLDHSVEVSNQLHQRKYNRIVEAILSVIGGTSLIGVFVSISKFTHNPERPEDSIWGLTDIVEKLSVNGTLYALIAVLAITMYLVLKKNGS
;
A
#
# COMPACT_ATOMS: atom_id res chain seq x y z
N MET A 1 -16.26 17.58 13.96
CA MET A 1 -15.23 18.45 13.32
C MET A 1 -14.99 18.08 11.86
N LEU A 2 -14.70 16.81 11.54
CA LEU A 2 -14.51 16.32 10.16
C LEU A 2 -15.73 16.58 9.24
N HIS A 3 -16.95 16.39 9.75
CA HIS A 3 -18.20 16.67 9.02
C HIS A 3 -18.31 18.11 8.51
N ASN A 4 -18.04 19.08 9.38
CA ASN A 4 -18.12 20.49 9.03
C ASN A 4 -17.04 20.86 8.00
N LEU A 5 -15.90 20.19 8.06
CA LEU A 5 -14.80 20.34 7.11
C LEU A 5 -15.19 19.77 5.73
N LEU A 6 -15.78 18.57 5.70
CA LEU A 6 -16.29 17.96 4.46
C LEU A 6 -17.43 18.78 3.84
N LYS A 7 -18.36 19.30 4.64
CA LYS A 7 -19.43 20.19 4.16
C LYS A 7 -18.90 21.52 3.62
N ALA A 8 -17.95 22.15 4.32
CA ALA A 8 -17.34 23.39 3.85
C ALA A 8 -16.54 23.17 2.56
N ALA A 9 -15.78 22.06 2.49
CA ALA A 9 -15.11 21.66 1.27
C ALA A 9 -16.11 21.38 0.13
N GLN A 10 -17.19 20.66 0.40
CA GLN A 10 -18.25 20.38 -0.58
C GLN A 10 -18.87 21.66 -1.14
N GLN A 11 -19.20 22.64 -0.29
CA GLN A 11 -19.75 23.92 -0.74
C GLN A 11 -18.76 24.68 -1.64
N GLU A 12 -17.49 24.77 -1.23
CA GLU A 12 -16.46 25.42 -2.05
C GLU A 12 -16.20 24.66 -3.36
N LEU A 13 -16.31 23.33 -3.34
CA LEU A 13 -16.17 22.47 -4.51
C LEU A 13 -17.34 22.62 -5.48
N ASN A 14 -18.58 22.61 -5.00
CA ASN A 14 -19.75 22.85 -5.85
C ASN A 14 -19.73 24.25 -6.49
N LEU A 15 -19.15 25.25 -5.80
CA LEU A 15 -18.95 26.60 -6.35
C LEU A 15 -17.77 26.69 -7.32
N SER A 16 -16.90 25.67 -7.34
CA SER A 16 -15.67 25.69 -8.14
C SER A 16 -15.58 24.55 -9.15
N MET A 17 -16.56 23.68 -9.26
CA MET A 17 -16.49 22.52 -10.16
C MET A 17 -17.61 22.63 -11.17
N ASP A 18 -17.44 23.55 -12.13
CA ASP A 18 -18.42 23.78 -13.20
C ASP A 18 -18.70 22.48 -13.94
N GLY A 19 -19.98 22.07 -14.00
CA GLY A 19 -20.41 20.84 -14.66
C GLY A 19 -20.25 19.55 -13.86
N TYR A 20 -19.94 19.62 -12.56
CA TYR A 20 -19.90 18.46 -11.68
C TYR A 20 -20.66 18.68 -10.38
N HIS A 21 -21.50 17.72 -10.01
CA HIS A 21 -22.10 17.68 -8.69
C HIS A 21 -21.20 16.92 -7.71
N VAL A 22 -20.76 17.59 -6.63
CA VAL A 22 -19.94 16.99 -5.57
C VAL A 22 -20.81 16.59 -4.38
N ALA A 23 -20.77 15.30 -4.05
CA ALA A 23 -21.38 14.73 -2.87
C ALA A 23 -20.32 14.14 -1.91
N PRO A 24 -20.54 14.19 -0.58
CA PRO A 24 -19.72 13.43 0.36
C PRO A 24 -19.99 11.94 0.13
N GLY A 25 -18.92 11.15 -0.06
CA GLY A 25 -19.04 9.70 -0.24
C GLY A 25 -19.18 8.93 1.08
N ARG A 26 -18.90 9.58 2.22
CA ARG A 26 -19.05 9.03 3.57
C ARG A 26 -20.39 9.48 4.14
N SER A 27 -21.30 8.53 4.38
CA SER A 27 -22.46 8.80 5.22
C SER A 27 -22.00 8.79 6.68
N HIS A 28 -22.43 9.78 7.46
CA HIS A 28 -22.24 9.71 8.91
C HIS A 28 -23.22 8.66 9.45
N GLY A 29 -22.79 7.41 9.49
CA GLY A 29 -23.23 6.50 10.53
C GLY A 29 -22.72 7.06 11.85
N LYS A 30 -23.61 7.24 12.83
CA LYS A 30 -23.23 7.62 14.19
C LYS A 30 -22.13 6.66 14.64
N GLU A 31 -20.96 7.16 15.06
CA GLU A 31 -19.89 6.35 15.68
C GLU A 31 -20.31 5.75 17.04
N THR A 32 -21.61 5.60 17.29
CA THR A 32 -22.17 5.13 18.55
C THR A 32 -23.38 4.27 18.23
N GLU A 33 -23.27 2.99 18.58
CA GLU A 33 -24.27 1.91 18.60
C GLU A 33 -24.17 0.91 17.44
N LEU A 34 -23.57 -0.24 17.76
CA LEU A 34 -23.60 -1.50 17.01
C LEU A 34 -25.05 -1.93 16.75
N HIS A 35 -25.68 -1.46 15.68
CA HIS A 35 -26.92 -2.05 15.19
C HIS A 35 -26.99 -1.96 13.67
N TYR A 36 -26.93 -3.13 13.02
CA TYR A 36 -27.48 -3.28 11.67
C TYR A 36 -28.98 -2.95 11.77
N GLN A 37 -29.44 -1.82 11.22
CA GLN A 37 -30.86 -1.47 11.26
C GLN A 37 -31.63 -2.13 10.11
N SER A 38 -30.94 -2.55 9.05
CA SER A 38 -31.52 -3.26 7.91
C SER A 38 -30.47 -4.06 7.13
N LEU A 39 -30.91 -5.04 6.35
CA LEU A 39 -30.08 -5.76 5.37
C LEU A 39 -29.53 -4.86 4.25
N THR A 40 -29.99 -3.62 4.17
CA THR A 40 -29.54 -2.61 3.21
C THR A 40 -28.43 -1.73 3.73
N GLU A 41 -28.10 -1.79 5.03
CA GLU A 41 -27.01 -1.03 5.65
C GLU A 41 -25.76 -1.91 5.84
N ASP A 42 -24.63 -1.49 5.26
CA ASP A 42 -23.34 -2.11 5.55
C ASP A 42 -22.62 -1.37 6.67
N ASP A 43 -21.92 -2.10 7.52
CA ASP A 43 -21.02 -1.56 8.54
C ASP A 43 -19.56 -1.62 8.05
N ILE A 44 -19.23 -0.80 7.04
CA ILE A 44 -17.89 -0.80 6.43
C ILE A 44 -17.00 0.30 7.03
N PRO A 45 -15.69 0.03 7.20
CA PRO A 45 -14.74 1.04 7.65
C PRO A 45 -14.75 2.30 6.78
N LEU A 46 -14.61 3.47 7.41
CA LEU A 46 -14.60 4.78 6.74
C LEU A 46 -13.54 4.92 5.63
N PHE A 47 -12.42 4.19 5.74
CA PHE A 47 -11.36 4.20 4.73
C PHE A 47 -11.72 3.40 3.47
N SER A 48 -12.60 2.40 3.60
CA SER A 48 -13.16 1.63 2.47
C SER A 48 -14.25 2.39 1.72
N GLN A 49 -14.62 3.59 2.18
CA GLN A 49 -15.61 4.46 1.57
C GLN A 49 -14.95 5.66 0.85
N PRO A 50 -15.49 6.09 -0.29
CA PRO A 50 -15.02 7.29 -0.96
C PRO A 50 -15.22 8.52 -0.07
N VAL A 51 -14.25 9.43 -0.08
CA VAL A 51 -14.37 10.72 0.60
C VAL A 51 -15.32 11.63 -0.16
N PHE A 52 -15.17 11.65 -1.49
CA PHE A 52 -16.01 12.44 -2.39
C PHE A 52 -16.48 11.57 -3.56
N VAL A 53 -17.69 11.87 -4.01
CA VAL A 53 -18.27 11.35 -5.24
C VAL A 53 -18.53 12.54 -6.16
N LEU A 54 -17.89 12.54 -7.32
CA LEU A 54 -18.09 13.54 -8.36
C LEU A 54 -18.99 12.93 -9.44
N LYS A 55 -20.17 13.49 -9.64
CA LYS A 55 -21.07 13.09 -10.72
C LYS A 55 -21.01 14.13 -11.84
N ALA A 56 -20.74 13.70 -13.06
CA ALA A 56 -20.73 14.59 -14.21
C ALA A 56 -22.16 15.06 -14.54
N ASP A 57 -22.31 16.36 -14.79
CA ASP A 57 -23.56 16.93 -15.27
C ASP A 57 -23.79 16.59 -16.76
N PRO A 58 -25.03 16.69 -17.26
CA PRO A 58 -25.36 16.33 -18.65
C PRO A 58 -24.46 17.00 -19.71
N GLY A 59 -24.11 18.28 -19.56
CA GLY A 59 -23.25 18.97 -20.53
C GLY A 59 -21.81 18.42 -20.60
N ILE A 60 -21.29 17.91 -19.48
CA ILE A 60 -19.99 17.23 -19.47
C ILE A 60 -20.10 15.85 -20.12
N ILE A 61 -21.21 15.14 -19.88
CA ILE A 61 -21.48 13.85 -20.54
C ILE A 61 -21.56 14.01 -22.06
N GLU A 62 -22.19 15.09 -22.56
CA GLU A 62 -22.20 15.43 -23.99
C GLU A 62 -20.78 15.65 -24.52
N THR A 63 -19.93 16.36 -23.76
CA THR A 63 -18.52 16.55 -24.13
C THR A 63 -17.76 15.21 -24.24
N PHE A 64 -18.00 14.28 -23.31
CA PHE A 64 -17.43 12.93 -23.39
C PHE A 64 -17.91 12.19 -24.65
N GLN A 65 -19.21 12.28 -24.92
CA GLN A 65 -19.85 11.64 -26.07
C GLN A 65 -19.28 12.12 -27.41
N ASP A 66 -19.00 13.43 -27.54
CA ASP A 66 -18.44 14.02 -28.75
C ASP A 66 -16.95 13.67 -28.94
N THR A 67 -16.23 13.44 -27.83
CA THR A 67 -14.78 13.20 -27.86
C THR A 67 -14.45 11.73 -28.11
N ILE A 68 -15.30 10.80 -27.69
CA ILE A 68 -15.03 9.37 -27.76
C ILE A 68 -15.51 8.80 -29.12
N PRO A 69 -14.60 8.32 -29.99
CA PRO A 69 -14.99 7.75 -31.26
C PRO A 69 -15.80 6.47 -31.06
N CYS A 70 -16.98 6.39 -31.67
CA CYS A 70 -17.80 5.18 -31.67
C CYS A 70 -17.30 4.21 -32.76
N PRO A 71 -17.12 2.91 -32.46
CA PRO A 71 -16.82 1.90 -33.46
C PRO A 71 -17.90 1.89 -34.55
N HIS A 72 -17.51 2.07 -35.81
CA HIS A 72 -18.45 2.05 -36.92
C HIS A 72 -19.12 0.68 -37.05
N GLY A 73 -20.45 0.67 -37.10
CA GLY A 73 -21.25 -0.52 -37.47
C GLY A 73 -21.50 -1.55 -36.38
N ALA A 74 -21.12 -1.30 -35.12
CA ALA A 74 -21.34 -2.21 -33.99
C ALA A 74 -22.56 -1.84 -33.11
N GLY A 75 -22.99 -0.58 -33.16
CA GLY A 75 -24.10 -0.04 -32.38
C GLY A 75 -23.94 1.46 -32.15
N ARG A 76 -24.93 2.09 -31.54
CA ARG A 76 -24.88 3.48 -31.07
C ARG A 76 -24.58 3.50 -29.58
N TYR A 77 -23.42 4.01 -29.22
CA TYR A 77 -22.96 4.11 -27.84
C TYR A 77 -23.42 5.44 -27.27
N LYS A 78 -24.08 5.41 -26.13
CA LYS A 78 -24.50 6.59 -25.39
C LYS A 78 -24.00 6.50 -23.96
N ILE A 79 -23.17 7.44 -23.55
CA ILE A 79 -22.76 7.58 -22.15
C ILE A 79 -23.96 8.11 -21.37
N CYS A 80 -24.41 7.34 -20.38
CA CYS A 80 -25.57 7.67 -19.56
C CYS A 80 -25.14 8.38 -18.27
N THR A 81 -24.13 7.85 -17.60
CA THR A 81 -23.61 8.41 -16.36
C THR A 81 -22.09 8.25 -16.30
N ALA A 82 -21.43 9.22 -15.67
CA ALA A 82 -20.01 9.18 -15.35
C ALA A 82 -19.81 9.68 -13.92
N THR A 83 -19.31 8.80 -13.05
CA THR A 83 -19.18 9.07 -11.62
C THR A 83 -17.77 8.72 -11.16
N ALA A 84 -17.06 9.67 -10.55
CA ALA A 84 -15.74 9.45 -9.99
C ALA A 84 -15.79 9.35 -8.46
N HIS A 85 -15.36 8.22 -7.91
CA HIS A 85 -15.25 7.95 -6.48
C HIS A 85 -13.80 8.17 -6.04
N LEU A 86 -13.60 9.09 -5.09
CA LEU A 86 -12.27 9.52 -4.68
C LEU A 86 -11.98 9.13 -3.24
N PHE A 87 -10.92 8.35 -3.04
CA PHE A 87 -10.54 7.80 -1.74
C PHE A 87 -9.34 8.53 -1.13
N ASP A 88 -9.20 8.45 0.20
CA ASP A 88 -8.17 9.13 0.99
C ASP A 88 -6.73 8.65 0.65
N ASN A 89 -6.62 7.43 0.10
CA ASN A 89 -5.35 6.79 -0.23
C ASN A 89 -4.86 7.06 -1.67
N THR A 90 -5.30 8.16 -2.30
CA THR A 90 -4.93 8.58 -3.68
C THR A 90 -5.47 7.70 -4.81
N ILE A 91 -6.33 6.73 -4.49
CA ILE A 91 -7.03 5.94 -5.51
C ILE A 91 -8.31 6.67 -5.91
N GLY A 92 -8.49 6.85 -7.22
CA GLY A 92 -9.76 7.24 -7.81
C GLY A 92 -10.35 6.08 -8.60
N GLN A 93 -11.67 5.94 -8.57
CA GLN A 93 -12.40 5.00 -9.42
C GLN A 93 -13.35 5.78 -10.31
N LEU A 94 -13.35 5.48 -11.61
CA LEU A 94 -14.31 6.00 -12.55
C LEU A 94 -15.32 4.91 -12.86
N LEU A 95 -16.59 5.16 -12.53
CA LEU A 95 -17.71 4.36 -12.97
C LEU A 95 -18.35 5.03 -14.19
N LEU A 96 -18.44 4.28 -15.29
CA LEU A 96 -19.02 4.73 -16.54
C LEU A 96 -20.17 3.79 -16.92
N GLU A 97 -21.36 4.36 -17.10
CA GLU A 97 -22.51 3.64 -17.63
C GLU A 97 -22.71 4.00 -19.09
N VAL A 98 -22.74 2.98 -19.94
CA VAL A 98 -22.89 3.14 -21.38
C VAL A 98 -24.05 2.29 -21.86
N ARG A 99 -25.03 2.93 -22.49
CA ARG A 99 -26.10 2.25 -23.21
C ARG A 99 -25.69 2.06 -24.66
N ILE A 100 -25.95 0.88 -25.20
CA ILE A 100 -25.64 0.52 -26.58
C ILE A 100 -26.95 0.20 -27.27
N ASP A 101 -27.39 1.11 -28.15
CA ASP A 101 -28.60 0.99 -28.94
C ASP A 101 -28.27 0.50 -30.36
N ASP A 102 -29.28 0.08 -31.13
CA ASP A 102 -29.16 -0.27 -32.56
C ASP A 102 -28.06 -1.32 -32.89
N ILE A 103 -27.96 -2.38 -32.08
CA ILE A 103 -26.95 -3.43 -32.26
C ILE A 103 -27.26 -4.24 -33.53
N THR A 104 -26.41 -4.11 -34.55
CA THR A 104 -26.54 -4.83 -35.83
C THR A 104 -25.70 -6.10 -35.89
N HIS A 105 -24.53 -6.12 -35.24
CA HIS A 105 -23.59 -7.25 -35.24
C HIS A 105 -23.05 -7.53 -33.82
N PRO A 106 -23.72 -8.39 -33.04
CA PRO A 106 -23.37 -8.65 -31.64
C PRO A 106 -21.95 -9.23 -31.45
N ASP A 107 -21.51 -10.10 -32.35
CA ASP A 107 -20.17 -10.72 -32.24
C ASP A 107 -19.08 -9.68 -32.46
N THR A 108 -19.20 -8.87 -33.51
CA THR A 108 -18.31 -7.74 -33.77
C THR A 108 -18.32 -6.72 -32.63
N LEU A 109 -19.49 -6.48 -32.02
CA LEU A 109 -19.62 -5.57 -30.88
C LEU A 109 -18.75 -6.03 -29.69
N LEU A 110 -18.84 -7.31 -29.31
CA LEU A 110 -18.07 -7.85 -28.20
C LEU A 110 -16.55 -7.71 -28.41
N ASP A 111 -16.07 -7.97 -29.62
CA ASP A 111 -14.64 -7.83 -29.95
C ASP A 111 -14.14 -6.38 -29.82
N HIS A 112 -15.00 -5.39 -30.13
CA HIS A 112 -14.64 -3.98 -30.07
C HIS A 112 -14.81 -3.37 -28.67
N LEU A 113 -15.69 -3.94 -27.84
CA LEU A 113 -16.05 -3.38 -26.54
C LEU A 113 -14.85 -3.25 -25.59
N ASP A 114 -13.97 -4.25 -25.54
CA ASP A 114 -12.80 -4.25 -24.66
C ASP A 114 -11.85 -3.07 -24.98
N ASN A 115 -11.50 -2.92 -26.26
CA ASN A 115 -10.63 -1.85 -26.73
C ASN A 115 -11.29 -0.47 -26.61
N TRP A 116 -12.57 -0.37 -26.97
CA TRP A 116 -13.30 0.90 -26.94
C TRP A 116 -13.44 1.42 -25.51
N THR A 117 -13.91 0.59 -24.58
CA THR A 117 -14.10 1.01 -23.17
C THR A 117 -12.78 1.45 -22.52
N THR A 118 -11.67 0.77 -22.80
CA THR A 118 -10.34 1.17 -22.30
C THR A 118 -9.94 2.55 -22.82
N THR A 119 -10.18 2.79 -24.10
CA THR A 119 -9.88 4.07 -24.76
C THR A 119 -10.77 5.18 -24.19
N ALA A 120 -12.08 4.92 -24.09
CA ALA A 120 -13.06 5.84 -23.53
C ALA A 120 -12.72 6.22 -22.08
N CYS A 121 -12.44 5.25 -21.22
CA CYS A 121 -12.03 5.52 -19.84
C CYS A 121 -10.74 6.33 -19.76
N SER A 122 -9.75 6.05 -20.61
CA SER A 122 -8.49 6.83 -20.65
C SER A 122 -8.74 8.28 -21.01
N GLN A 123 -9.51 8.53 -22.07
CA GLN A 123 -9.87 9.88 -22.52
C GLN A 123 -10.69 10.64 -21.47
N ILE A 124 -11.65 9.98 -20.82
CA ILE A 124 -12.44 10.61 -19.75
C ILE A 124 -11.55 10.95 -18.55
N ILE A 125 -10.61 10.09 -18.17
CA ILE A 125 -9.66 10.38 -17.09
C ILE A 125 -8.81 11.62 -17.42
N ASP A 126 -8.40 11.76 -18.68
CA ASP A 126 -7.66 12.95 -19.14
C ASP A 126 -8.53 14.21 -19.07
N ILE A 127 -9.82 14.12 -19.41
CA ILE A 127 -10.76 15.26 -19.30
C ILE A 127 -11.06 15.58 -17.82
N LEU A 128 -11.12 14.59 -16.94
CA LEU A 128 -11.31 14.75 -15.49
C LEU A 128 -10.05 15.28 -14.78
N SER A 129 -8.91 15.32 -15.46
CA SER A 129 -7.63 15.66 -14.88
C SER A 129 -7.55 17.05 -14.24
N PRO A 130 -7.97 18.13 -14.93
CA PRO A 130 -7.97 19.47 -14.37
C PRO A 130 -8.88 19.57 -13.13
N THR A 131 -10.02 18.89 -13.17
CA THR A 131 -11.03 18.82 -12.10
C THR A 131 -10.44 18.24 -10.83
N GLU A 132 -9.68 17.14 -10.92
CA GLU A 132 -8.96 16.57 -9.78
C GLU A 132 -7.89 17.53 -9.20
N THR A 133 -7.12 18.21 -10.06
CA THR A 133 -6.11 19.17 -9.59
C THR A 133 -6.75 20.34 -8.83
N ARG A 134 -7.90 20.82 -9.30
CA ARG A 134 -8.69 21.87 -8.62
C ARG A 134 -9.22 21.38 -7.27
N LEU A 135 -9.76 20.17 -7.23
CA LEU A 135 -10.23 19.52 -6.00
C LEU A 135 -9.11 19.42 -4.95
N ASN A 136 -7.94 18.88 -5.32
CA ASN A 136 -6.80 18.76 -4.43
C ASN A 136 -6.35 20.12 -3.89
N THR A 137 -6.42 21.17 -4.72
CA THR A 137 -6.09 22.54 -4.32
C THR A 137 -7.05 23.08 -3.26
N VAL A 138 -8.36 22.91 -3.46
CA VAL A 138 -9.39 23.35 -2.50
C VAL A 138 -9.23 22.61 -1.17
N LEU A 139 -9.05 21.30 -1.21
CA LEU A 139 -8.86 20.48 -0.01
C LEU A 139 -7.60 20.86 0.76
N HIS A 140 -6.49 21.12 0.07
CA HIS A 140 -5.28 21.60 0.71
C HIS A 140 -5.47 22.95 1.41
N ARG A 141 -6.20 23.89 0.79
CA ARG A 141 -6.49 25.20 1.41
C ARG A 141 -7.33 25.04 2.67
N GLN A 142 -8.40 24.26 2.61
CA GLN A 142 -9.26 23.99 3.77
C GLN A 142 -8.50 23.32 4.92
N THR A 143 -7.64 22.36 4.58
CA THR A 143 -6.85 21.67 5.59
C THR A 143 -5.82 22.59 6.27
N ARG A 144 -5.14 23.44 5.48
CA ARG A 144 -4.19 24.44 6.01
C ARG A 144 -4.87 25.42 6.96
N ARG A 145 -6.08 25.89 6.62
CA ARG A 145 -6.87 26.78 7.48
C ARG A 145 -7.19 26.17 8.84
N LEU A 146 -7.38 24.85 8.88
CA LEU A 146 -7.80 24.14 10.09
C LEU A 146 -6.64 23.46 10.86
N ARG A 147 -5.38 23.63 10.43
CA ARG A 147 -4.18 23.00 10.99
C ARG A 147 -4.30 21.47 11.13
N GLN A 148 -5.11 20.81 10.30
CA GLN A 148 -5.28 19.36 10.30
C GLN A 148 -4.42 18.68 9.21
N GLN A 149 -4.35 17.35 9.22
CA GLN A 149 -3.79 16.58 8.10
C GLN A 149 -4.76 16.63 6.90
N PRO A 150 -4.26 16.69 5.65
CA PRO A 150 -5.10 16.85 4.47
C PRO A 150 -6.13 15.73 4.35
N LEU A 151 -7.39 16.10 4.07
CA LEU A 151 -8.53 15.19 3.92
C LEU A 151 -8.32 14.09 2.89
N LEU A 152 -7.58 14.43 1.83
CA LEU A 152 -7.01 13.49 0.88
C LEU A 152 -5.50 13.60 1.04
N ARG A 153 -4.83 12.49 1.34
CA ARG A 153 -3.36 12.48 1.34
C ARG A 153 -2.87 12.75 -0.07
N THR A 154 -1.85 13.59 -0.23
CA THR A 154 -1.17 13.68 -1.53
C THR A 154 -0.38 12.40 -1.79
N PRO A 155 -0.24 11.99 -3.07
CA PRO A 155 0.62 10.86 -3.44
C PRO A 155 2.02 10.96 -2.84
N SER A 156 2.60 12.17 -2.87
CA SER A 156 3.90 12.54 -2.28
C SER A 156 4.05 12.33 -0.77
N ARG A 157 2.94 12.16 -0.03
CA ARG A 157 2.93 11.91 1.42
C ARG A 157 2.54 10.48 1.76
N SER A 158 2.09 9.71 0.79
CA SER A 158 1.85 8.28 0.96
C SER A 158 3.17 7.51 0.86
N GLY A 159 3.88 7.36 1.97
CA GLY A 159 5.03 6.43 2.07
C GLY A 159 4.72 4.94 1.83
N THR A 160 3.60 4.54 1.21
CA THR A 160 3.41 3.18 0.68
C THR A 160 3.46 3.15 -0.84
N PHE A 161 3.22 4.30 -1.48
CA PHE A 161 3.00 4.42 -2.91
C PHE A 161 4.13 5.23 -3.54
N TYR A 162 5.37 4.78 -3.31
CA TYR A 162 6.57 5.45 -3.84
C TYR A 162 6.57 5.47 -5.38
N ASP A 163 5.91 4.50 -6.01
CA ASP A 163 5.69 4.41 -7.45
C ASP A 163 4.80 5.54 -8.00
N ILE A 164 3.83 6.02 -7.22
CA ILE A 164 2.98 7.16 -7.59
C ILE A 164 3.75 8.49 -7.40
N GLN A 165 4.77 8.53 -6.55
CA GLN A 165 5.57 9.74 -6.29
C GLN A 165 6.61 10.03 -7.36
N GLU A 166 7.14 9.01 -8.02
CA GLU A 166 8.23 9.15 -9.01
C GLU A 166 7.77 9.77 -10.33
N VAL A 167 6.47 9.92 -10.54
CA VAL A 167 5.91 10.44 -11.79
C VAL A 167 4.92 11.59 -11.52
N PRO A 168 5.38 12.77 -11.07
CA PRO A 168 4.51 13.92 -10.80
C PRO A 168 3.73 14.43 -12.02
N HIS A 169 4.17 14.06 -13.23
CA HIS A 169 3.68 14.57 -14.52
C HIS A 169 3.54 13.53 -15.63
N GLY A 170 3.71 12.23 -15.35
CA GLY A 170 3.52 11.19 -16.36
C GLY A 170 2.07 10.75 -16.47
N PRO A 171 1.75 9.92 -17.49
CA PRO A 171 0.39 9.57 -17.83
C PRO A 171 -0.31 8.93 -16.63
N ARG A 172 -1.46 9.49 -16.27
CA ARG A 172 -2.38 8.94 -15.28
C ARG A 172 -2.73 7.53 -15.72
N ARG A 173 -2.17 6.54 -15.04
CA ARG A 173 -2.25 5.16 -15.50
C ARG A 173 -3.54 4.56 -14.98
N LEU A 174 -4.41 4.11 -15.89
CA LEU A 174 -5.45 3.14 -15.58
C LEU A 174 -4.78 1.93 -14.90
N LEU A 175 -5.03 1.77 -13.60
CA LEU A 175 -4.44 0.69 -12.81
C LEU A 175 -5.11 -0.63 -13.13
N TRP A 176 -6.42 -0.60 -13.26
CA TRP A 176 -7.24 -1.78 -13.48
C TRP A 176 -8.61 -1.38 -14.04
N VAL A 177 -9.18 -2.25 -14.89
CA VAL A 177 -10.48 -2.04 -15.54
C VAL A 177 -11.30 -3.31 -15.39
N THR A 178 -12.57 -3.13 -15.05
CA THR A 178 -13.56 -4.20 -15.04
C THR A 178 -14.82 -3.72 -15.77
N ARG A 179 -15.45 -4.63 -16.51
CA ARG A 179 -16.58 -4.37 -17.39
C ARG A 179 -17.69 -5.32 -17.03
N ILE A 180 -18.90 -4.80 -16.97
CA ILE A 180 -20.09 -5.60 -16.70
C ILE A 180 -21.06 -5.32 -17.83
N LEU A 181 -21.30 -6.34 -18.65
CA LEU A 181 -22.28 -6.28 -19.73
C LEU A 181 -23.61 -6.82 -19.22
N ASN A 182 -24.63 -5.96 -19.14
CA ASN A 182 -25.99 -6.38 -18.87
C ASN A 182 -26.71 -6.63 -20.18
N SER A 183 -27.09 -7.88 -20.47
CA SER A 183 -27.84 -8.23 -21.67
C SER A 183 -28.67 -9.50 -21.48
N SER A 184 -29.92 -9.45 -21.91
CA SER A 184 -30.84 -10.60 -21.96
C SER A 184 -30.81 -11.35 -23.30
N GLN A 185 -30.00 -10.89 -24.26
CA GLN A 185 -30.02 -11.36 -25.65
C GLN A 185 -28.77 -12.14 -26.07
N LEU A 186 -27.80 -12.32 -25.17
CA LEU A 186 -26.56 -13.02 -25.48
C LEU A 186 -26.77 -14.55 -25.46
N ARG A 187 -26.20 -15.23 -26.45
CA ARG A 187 -26.11 -16.70 -26.48
C ARG A 187 -25.01 -17.16 -25.53
N SER A 188 -25.11 -18.37 -24.97
CA SER A 188 -24.09 -18.92 -24.06
C SER A 188 -22.68 -18.89 -24.65
N SER A 189 -22.52 -19.18 -25.95
CA SER A 189 -21.23 -19.09 -26.64
C SER A 189 -20.63 -17.68 -26.65
N GLN A 190 -21.47 -16.64 -26.71
CA GLN A 190 -21.05 -15.25 -26.68
C GLN A 190 -20.65 -14.82 -25.26
N ILE A 191 -21.39 -15.31 -24.25
CA ILE A 191 -21.05 -15.12 -22.84
C ILE A 191 -19.68 -15.74 -22.54
N ASP A 192 -19.47 -17.00 -22.96
CA ASP A 192 -18.21 -17.71 -22.75
C ASP A 192 -17.04 -17.03 -23.48
N SER A 193 -17.28 -16.53 -24.70
CA SER A 193 -16.28 -15.77 -25.47
C SER A 193 -15.90 -14.46 -24.78
N TRP A 194 -16.87 -13.66 -24.33
CA TRP A 194 -16.63 -12.36 -23.70
C TRP A 194 -15.94 -12.49 -22.33
N THR A 195 -16.39 -13.45 -21.52
CA THR A 195 -15.84 -13.71 -20.19
C THR A 195 -14.55 -14.52 -20.24
N GLN A 196 -14.19 -15.09 -21.40
CA GLN A 196 -13.09 -16.05 -21.56
C GLN A 196 -13.21 -17.23 -20.57
N ARG A 197 -14.44 -17.72 -20.37
CA ARG A 197 -14.76 -18.68 -19.32
C ARG A 197 -14.00 -19.99 -19.53
N LYS A 198 -13.20 -20.39 -18.55
CA LYS A 198 -12.88 -21.80 -18.29
C LYS A 198 -13.92 -22.34 -17.30
N SER A 199 -14.29 -23.61 -17.38
CA SER A 199 -15.48 -24.23 -16.77
C SER A 199 -15.72 -23.99 -15.27
N ASP A 200 -14.73 -23.50 -14.53
CA ASP A 200 -14.72 -23.52 -13.06
C ASP A 200 -14.99 -22.15 -12.41
N ASN A 201 -15.37 -21.15 -13.20
CA ASN A 201 -15.55 -19.79 -12.68
C ASN A 201 -16.86 -19.59 -11.91
N PRO A 202 -16.85 -18.75 -10.85
CA PRO A 202 -18.00 -18.52 -10.00
C PRO A 202 -19.14 -17.84 -10.77
N SER A 203 -20.25 -18.57 -10.91
CA SER A 203 -21.53 -17.98 -11.31
C SER A 203 -22.39 -17.79 -10.06
N PHE A 204 -22.95 -16.59 -9.91
CA PHE A 204 -23.90 -16.26 -8.87
C PHE A 204 -25.28 -16.09 -9.50
N ARG A 205 -26.34 -16.56 -8.85
CA ARG A 205 -27.69 -16.48 -9.41
C ARG A 205 -28.65 -16.04 -8.31
N THR A 206 -29.50 -15.07 -8.64
CA THR A 206 -30.68 -14.69 -7.85
C THR A 206 -31.93 -15.28 -8.51
N ASP A 207 -33.11 -14.96 -7.97
CA ASP A 207 -34.37 -15.47 -8.50
C ASP A 207 -34.64 -15.04 -9.95
N SER A 208 -34.18 -13.84 -10.35
CA SER A 208 -34.45 -13.24 -11.67
C SER A 208 -33.21 -12.97 -12.53
N THR A 209 -32.01 -12.99 -11.96
CA THR A 209 -30.77 -12.61 -12.66
C THR A 209 -29.65 -13.61 -12.44
N SER A 210 -28.91 -13.89 -13.51
CA SER A 210 -27.70 -14.72 -13.48
C SER A 210 -26.49 -13.83 -13.68
N TYR A 211 -25.55 -13.87 -12.74
CA TYR A 211 -24.30 -13.13 -12.74
C TYR A 211 -23.15 -14.07 -13.10
N PHE A 212 -22.51 -13.80 -14.23
CA PHE A 212 -21.29 -14.45 -14.67
C PHE A 212 -20.13 -13.51 -14.41
N ILE A 213 -19.52 -13.65 -13.22
CA ILE A 213 -18.49 -12.72 -12.74
C ILE A 213 -17.11 -13.28 -13.11
N HIS A 214 -16.29 -12.42 -13.73
CA HIS A 214 -14.93 -12.78 -14.14
C HIS A 214 -13.96 -11.62 -13.92
N ALA A 215 -12.66 -11.92 -13.90
CA ALA A 215 -11.63 -10.90 -13.96
C ALA A 215 -11.69 -10.16 -15.30
N GLY A 216 -11.84 -8.83 -15.25
CA GLY A 216 -11.91 -7.97 -16.43
C GLY A 216 -13.31 -7.87 -17.03
N ASN A 217 -13.89 -8.97 -17.50
CA ASN A 217 -15.15 -8.96 -18.27
C ASN A 217 -16.22 -9.85 -17.63
N SER A 218 -17.28 -9.26 -17.12
CA SER A 218 -18.43 -9.95 -16.51
C SER A 218 -19.71 -9.75 -17.33
N VAL A 219 -20.67 -10.66 -17.18
CA VAL A 219 -21.99 -10.59 -17.81
C VAL A 219 -23.09 -10.75 -16.77
N ILE A 220 -24.16 -9.99 -16.94
CA ILE A 220 -25.42 -10.18 -16.23
C ILE A 220 -26.47 -10.54 -17.26
N GLU A 221 -27.10 -11.69 -17.05
CA GLU A 221 -28.20 -12.20 -17.87
C GLU A 221 -29.50 -12.08 -17.07
N GLY A 222 -30.49 -11.41 -17.66
CA GLY A 222 -31.81 -11.22 -17.05
C GLY A 222 -32.20 -9.74 -16.94
N GLN A 223 -33.30 -9.49 -16.25
CA GLN A 223 -33.77 -8.14 -15.94
C GLN A 223 -33.33 -7.78 -14.52
N ILE A 224 -32.34 -6.88 -14.41
CA ILE A 224 -31.88 -6.37 -13.13
C ILE A 224 -32.69 -5.13 -12.74
N SER A 225 -33.14 -5.08 -11.49
CA SER A 225 -33.81 -3.90 -10.96
C SER A 225 -32.81 -2.79 -10.62
N ASP A 226 -33.26 -1.53 -10.59
CA ASP A 226 -32.39 -0.39 -10.22
C ASP A 226 -31.74 -0.58 -8.84
N ALA A 227 -32.48 -1.15 -7.89
CA ALA A 227 -31.95 -1.44 -6.55
C ALA A 227 -30.83 -2.51 -6.57
N GLU A 228 -30.93 -3.52 -7.44
CA GLU A 228 -29.88 -4.52 -7.61
C GLU A 228 -28.67 -3.93 -8.35
N VAL A 229 -28.88 -3.01 -9.30
CA VAL A 229 -27.78 -2.25 -9.95
C VAL A 229 -27.02 -1.45 -8.90
N ASP A 230 -27.70 -0.72 -8.02
CA ASP A 230 -27.06 0.04 -6.96
C ASP A 230 -26.25 -0.86 -6.01
N GLN A 231 -26.80 -2.02 -5.65
CA GLN A 231 -26.12 -3.01 -4.80
C GLN A 231 -24.88 -3.61 -5.51
N LEU A 232 -24.98 -3.90 -6.81
CA LEU A 232 -23.88 -4.36 -7.64
C LEU A 232 -22.76 -3.32 -7.72
N LEU A 233 -23.10 -2.07 -8.03
CA LEU A 233 -22.14 -0.98 -8.16
C LEU A 233 -21.44 -0.67 -6.83
N SER A 234 -22.18 -0.75 -5.72
CA SER A 234 -21.63 -0.62 -4.37
C SER A 234 -20.62 -1.74 -4.06
N ALA A 235 -20.99 -3.00 -4.28
CA ALA A 235 -20.10 -4.14 -4.09
C ALA A 235 -18.86 -4.06 -4.98
N LEU A 236 -19.04 -3.68 -6.26
CA LEU A 236 -17.96 -3.50 -7.23
C LEU A 236 -16.98 -2.42 -6.77
N THR A 237 -17.48 -1.25 -6.38
CA THR A 237 -16.67 -0.11 -5.87
C THR A 237 -15.75 -0.56 -4.72
N ILE A 238 -16.32 -1.28 -3.75
CA ILE A 238 -15.60 -1.77 -2.57
C ILE A 238 -14.56 -2.82 -2.97
N CYS A 239 -14.92 -3.78 -3.81
CA CYS A 239 -14.00 -4.82 -4.24
C CYS A 239 -12.85 -4.24 -5.06
N MET A 240 -13.14 -3.36 -6.03
CA MET A 240 -12.14 -2.69 -6.85
C MET A 240 -11.15 -1.89 -6.00
N TYR A 241 -11.64 -1.24 -4.94
CA TYR A 241 -10.81 -0.46 -4.03
C TYR A 241 -9.74 -1.34 -3.36
N HIS A 242 -10.19 -2.42 -2.74
CA HIS A 242 -9.29 -3.36 -2.05
C HIS A 242 -8.37 -4.10 -3.03
N TYR A 243 -8.88 -4.47 -4.22
CA TYR A 243 -8.07 -5.10 -5.27
C TYR A 243 -6.91 -4.18 -5.70
N CYS A 244 -7.21 -2.94 -6.06
CA CYS A 244 -6.20 -2.00 -6.53
C CYS A 244 -5.13 -1.70 -5.46
N ILE A 245 -5.51 -1.52 -4.19
CA ILE A 245 -4.53 -1.33 -3.09
C ILE A 245 -3.60 -2.52 -3.00
N GLN A 246 -4.17 -3.73 -2.97
CA GLN A 246 -3.41 -4.95 -2.79
C GLN A 246 -2.43 -5.16 -3.95
N GLU A 247 -2.85 -4.85 -5.19
CA GLU A 247 -2.00 -4.96 -6.37
C GLU A 247 -0.87 -3.92 -6.38
N ILE A 248 -1.16 -2.65 -6.01
CA ILE A 248 -0.10 -1.65 -5.85
C ILE A 248 0.90 -2.09 -4.78
N CYS A 249 0.42 -2.57 -3.63
CA CYS A 249 1.30 -3.11 -2.60
C CYS A 249 2.12 -4.30 -3.10
N ASN A 250 1.53 -5.23 -3.84
CA ASN A 250 2.19 -6.38 -4.42
C ASN A 250 3.37 -5.99 -5.34
N ARG A 251 3.18 -4.95 -6.15
CA ARG A 251 4.22 -4.39 -7.02
C ARG A 251 5.29 -3.66 -6.22
N ASN A 252 4.90 -2.83 -5.25
CA ASN A 252 5.85 -2.05 -4.44
C ASN A 252 6.72 -2.94 -3.55
N LEU A 253 6.17 -3.99 -2.95
CA LEU A 253 6.96 -4.99 -2.22
C LEU A 253 7.92 -5.73 -3.16
N GLY A 254 7.46 -6.10 -4.37
CA GLY A 254 8.34 -6.72 -5.38
C GLY A 254 9.55 -5.85 -5.71
N ARG A 255 9.34 -4.54 -5.87
CA ARG A 255 10.43 -3.57 -6.07
C ARG A 255 11.34 -3.46 -4.85
N LEU A 256 10.79 -3.38 -3.63
CA LEU A 256 11.59 -3.34 -2.41
C LEU A 256 12.45 -4.60 -2.24
N ILE A 257 11.95 -5.78 -2.64
CA ILE A 257 12.74 -7.02 -2.62
C ILE A 257 13.95 -6.89 -3.55
N LEU A 258 13.75 -6.40 -4.78
CA LEU A 258 14.85 -6.18 -5.71
C LEU A 258 15.85 -5.11 -5.21
N GLU A 259 15.36 -4.04 -4.57
CA GLU A 259 16.22 -3.00 -3.98
C GLU A 259 17.03 -3.50 -2.78
N THR A 260 16.64 -4.62 -2.17
CA THR A 260 17.27 -5.18 -0.96
C THR A 260 18.03 -6.47 -1.19
N SER A 261 17.82 -7.16 -2.32
CA SER A 261 18.49 -8.43 -2.63
C SER A 261 20.01 -8.31 -2.67
N ASP A 262 20.52 -7.15 -3.11
CA ASP A 262 21.95 -6.98 -3.39
C ASP A 262 22.75 -6.53 -2.16
N ASN A 263 22.09 -6.15 -1.07
CA ASN A 263 22.76 -5.65 0.13
C ASN A 263 22.16 -6.23 1.42
N PRO A 264 22.86 -7.16 2.10
CA PRO A 264 22.38 -7.76 3.34
C PRO A 264 22.36 -6.78 4.52
N ALA A 265 23.10 -5.67 4.44
CA ALA A 265 23.10 -4.61 5.44
C ALA A 265 22.21 -3.45 4.96
N LEU A 266 20.93 -3.51 5.31
CA LEU A 266 19.96 -2.49 4.93
C LEU A 266 20.33 -1.13 5.53
N SER A 267 20.17 -0.09 4.73
CA SER A 267 20.21 1.28 5.23
C SER A 267 19.01 1.57 6.14
N THR A 268 19.16 2.52 7.06
CA THR A 268 18.07 2.98 7.94
C THR A 268 16.84 3.44 7.14
N SER A 269 17.06 4.02 5.95
CA SER A 269 15.97 4.42 5.06
C SER A 269 15.21 3.21 4.52
N GLN A 270 15.90 2.19 4.00
CA GLN A 270 15.28 0.96 3.48
C GLN A 270 14.50 0.21 4.57
N ALA A 271 15.10 0.03 5.76
CA ALA A 271 14.42 -0.60 6.89
C ALA A 271 13.15 0.18 7.30
N SER A 272 13.21 1.52 7.32
CA SER A 272 12.05 2.36 7.62
C SER A 272 10.94 2.23 6.56
N LYS A 273 11.30 2.14 5.27
CA LYS A 273 10.32 1.90 4.17
C LYS A 273 9.63 0.55 4.35
N ILE A 274 10.38 -0.51 4.64
CA ILE A 274 9.83 -1.86 4.85
C ILE A 274 8.88 -1.88 6.06
N ASN A 275 9.31 -1.35 7.20
CA ASN A 275 8.48 -1.27 8.40
C ASN A 275 7.20 -0.46 8.16
N SER A 276 7.30 0.65 7.42
CA SER A 276 6.15 1.46 7.04
C SER A 276 5.19 0.71 6.11
N ALA A 277 5.71 -0.05 5.15
CA ALA A 277 4.92 -0.90 4.28
C ALA A 277 4.20 -2.02 5.06
N SER A 278 4.92 -2.68 5.98
CA SER A 278 4.39 -3.72 6.87
C SER A 278 3.20 -3.20 7.70
N ALA A 279 3.39 -2.08 8.41
CA ALA A 279 2.35 -1.49 9.25
C ALA A 279 1.09 -1.13 8.45
N ARG A 280 1.26 -0.59 7.23
CA ARG A 280 0.15 -0.21 6.36
C ARG A 280 -0.56 -1.41 5.76
N LEU A 281 0.18 -2.46 5.37
CA LEU A 281 -0.41 -3.72 4.91
C LEU A 281 -1.25 -4.37 5.99
N ASN A 282 -0.79 -4.36 7.24
CA ASN A 282 -1.57 -4.88 8.36
C ASN A 282 -2.85 -4.07 8.58
N LEU A 283 -2.78 -2.74 8.45
CA LEU A 283 -3.95 -1.88 8.48
C LEU A 283 -4.93 -2.18 7.34
N PHE A 284 -4.46 -2.35 6.11
CA PHE A 284 -5.32 -2.72 4.98
C PHE A 284 -5.93 -4.11 5.12
N LYS A 285 -5.18 -5.10 5.63
CA LYS A 285 -5.69 -6.44 5.94
C LYS A 285 -6.82 -6.37 6.98
N SER A 286 -6.64 -5.59 8.04
CA SER A 286 -7.69 -5.36 9.04
C SER A 286 -8.92 -4.71 8.41
N GLN A 287 -8.74 -3.64 7.64
CA GLN A 287 -9.84 -2.94 6.98
C GLN A 287 -10.60 -3.82 6.01
N LEU A 288 -9.90 -4.65 5.22
CA LEU A 288 -10.53 -5.61 4.34
C LEU A 288 -11.33 -6.65 5.14
N HIS A 289 -10.77 -7.15 6.24
CA HIS A 289 -11.44 -8.10 7.10
C HIS A 289 -12.75 -7.51 7.65
N ASP A 290 -12.67 -6.31 8.23
CA ASP A 290 -13.82 -5.57 8.75
C ASP A 290 -14.84 -5.27 7.65
N THR A 291 -14.39 -4.86 6.46
CA THR A 291 -15.26 -4.65 5.28
C THR A 291 -16.03 -5.92 4.93
N ARG A 292 -15.35 -7.08 4.88
CA ARG A 292 -16.00 -8.36 4.55
C ARG A 292 -17.00 -8.81 5.60
N LEU A 293 -16.76 -8.49 6.87
CA LEU A 293 -17.67 -8.77 7.97
C LEU A 293 -18.89 -7.84 7.95
N GLY A 294 -18.69 -6.57 7.63
CA GLY A 294 -19.72 -5.52 7.63
C GLY A 294 -20.66 -5.53 6.43
N LEU A 295 -20.25 -6.13 5.30
CA LEU A 295 -21.10 -6.28 4.12
C LEU A 295 -22.31 -7.18 4.39
N GLN A 296 -23.49 -6.76 3.94
CA GLN A 296 -24.75 -7.47 4.14
C GLN A 296 -25.47 -7.86 2.83
N GLY A 297 -26.49 -8.71 2.96
CA GLY A 297 -27.41 -9.07 1.88
C GLY A 297 -26.72 -9.57 0.62
N ILE A 298 -27.22 -9.13 -0.55
CA ILE A 298 -26.66 -9.51 -1.85
C ILE A 298 -25.24 -8.95 -2.04
N ARG A 299 -24.91 -7.80 -1.44
CA ARG A 299 -23.60 -7.15 -1.61
C ARG A 299 -22.49 -8.02 -1.06
N LYS A 300 -22.75 -8.74 0.03
CA LYS A 300 -21.83 -9.75 0.57
C LYS A 300 -21.57 -10.88 -0.43
N SER A 301 -22.63 -11.43 -1.02
CA SER A 301 -22.54 -12.51 -2.01
C SER A 301 -21.82 -12.06 -3.29
N LEU A 302 -22.17 -10.89 -3.81
CA LEU A 302 -21.52 -10.27 -4.98
C LEU A 302 -20.04 -9.99 -4.69
N SER A 303 -19.72 -9.42 -3.53
CA SER A 303 -18.33 -9.14 -3.16
C SER A 303 -17.51 -10.41 -3.02
N HIS A 304 -18.09 -11.49 -2.47
CA HIS A 304 -17.42 -12.79 -2.43
C HIS A 304 -17.16 -13.33 -3.83
N ALA A 305 -18.15 -13.25 -4.73
CA ALA A 305 -18.00 -13.68 -6.11
C ALA A 305 -16.93 -12.85 -6.86
N PHE A 306 -16.89 -11.53 -6.68
CA PHE A 306 -15.84 -10.67 -7.25
C PHE A 306 -14.46 -11.04 -6.71
N PHE A 307 -14.27 -11.14 -5.39
CA PHE A 307 -12.97 -11.51 -4.82
C PHE A 307 -12.50 -12.89 -5.29
N SER A 308 -13.41 -13.85 -5.43
CA SER A 308 -13.09 -15.17 -5.96
C SER A 308 -12.70 -15.10 -7.43
N ALA A 309 -13.51 -14.45 -8.26
CA ALA A 309 -13.29 -14.34 -9.70
C ALA A 309 -12.00 -13.62 -10.08
N TRP A 310 -11.53 -12.71 -9.21
CA TRP A 310 -10.30 -11.94 -9.45
C TRP A 310 -9.07 -12.58 -8.82
N ASN A 311 -9.16 -13.84 -8.36
CA ASN A 311 -8.09 -14.55 -7.66
C ASN A 311 -7.48 -13.73 -6.51
N PHE A 312 -8.32 -12.96 -5.80
CA PHE A 312 -7.84 -12.04 -4.79
C PHE A 312 -7.15 -12.79 -3.64
N GLY A 313 -7.52 -14.04 -3.38
CA GLY A 313 -6.82 -14.93 -2.43
C GLY A 313 -5.35 -15.16 -2.80
N GLU A 314 -5.05 -15.44 -4.07
CA GLU A 314 -3.68 -15.61 -4.57
C GLU A 314 -2.89 -14.31 -4.46
N LEU A 315 -3.52 -13.18 -4.83
CA LEU A 315 -2.91 -11.86 -4.68
C LEU A 315 -2.57 -11.54 -3.22
N THR A 316 -3.48 -11.82 -2.28
CA THR A 316 -3.20 -11.64 -0.85
C THR A 316 -2.10 -12.54 -0.34
N SER A 317 -2.02 -13.78 -0.83
CA SER A 317 -0.98 -14.75 -0.48
C SER A 317 0.39 -14.31 -1.01
N SER A 318 0.45 -13.85 -2.27
CA SER A 318 1.67 -13.28 -2.87
C SER A 318 2.19 -12.07 -2.07
N VAL A 319 1.30 -11.16 -1.67
CA VAL A 319 1.67 -10.01 -0.84
C VAL A 319 2.18 -10.45 0.53
N ALA A 320 1.52 -11.42 1.18
CA ALA A 320 1.98 -11.94 2.47
C ALA A 320 3.37 -12.55 2.36
N HIS A 321 3.61 -13.39 1.35
CA HIS A 321 4.90 -14.02 1.12
C HIS A 321 6.01 -13.00 0.86
N LYS A 322 5.76 -11.99 0.01
CA LYS A 322 6.72 -10.91 -0.24
C LYS A 322 7.05 -10.10 1.02
N MET A 323 6.05 -9.90 1.88
CA MET A 323 6.24 -9.21 3.16
C MET A 323 7.12 -10.04 4.11
N GLU A 324 6.88 -11.36 4.21
CA GLU A 324 7.71 -12.26 5.01
C GLU A 324 9.18 -12.25 4.57
N VAL A 325 9.43 -12.24 3.25
CA VAL A 325 10.79 -12.13 2.71
C VAL A 325 11.46 -10.83 3.14
N LEU A 326 10.75 -9.69 3.07
CA LEU A 326 11.30 -8.39 3.47
C LEU A 326 11.52 -8.28 4.98
N ASP A 327 10.60 -8.81 5.79
CA ASP A 327 10.75 -8.85 7.25
C ASP A 327 11.96 -9.71 7.65
N HIS A 328 12.18 -10.84 6.97
CA HIS A 328 13.38 -11.65 7.15
C HIS A 328 14.66 -10.88 6.79
N SER A 329 14.67 -10.14 5.68
CA SER A 329 15.81 -9.27 5.30
C SER A 329 16.10 -8.20 6.35
N VAL A 330 15.05 -7.61 6.96
CA VAL A 330 15.20 -6.65 8.07
C VAL A 330 15.79 -7.33 9.31
N GLU A 331 15.34 -8.54 9.65
CA GLU A 331 15.86 -9.31 10.76
C GLU A 331 17.36 -9.63 10.58
N VAL A 332 17.74 -10.15 9.41
CA VAL A 332 19.14 -10.43 9.07
C VAL A 332 19.99 -9.17 9.18
N SER A 333 19.52 -8.05 8.63
CA SER A 333 20.21 -6.77 8.73
C SER A 333 20.37 -6.31 10.19
N ASN A 334 19.34 -6.45 11.03
CA ASN A 334 19.41 -6.10 12.44
C ASN A 334 20.43 -6.98 13.19
N GLN A 335 20.48 -8.28 12.90
CA GLN A 335 21.48 -9.18 13.47
C GLN A 335 22.90 -8.78 13.07
N LEU A 336 23.12 -8.36 11.80
CA LEU A 336 24.42 -7.86 11.35
C LEU A 336 24.82 -6.56 12.07
N HIS A 337 23.90 -5.61 12.23
CA HIS A 337 24.15 -4.38 12.98
C HIS A 337 24.44 -4.66 14.45
N GLN A 338 23.72 -5.58 15.08
CA GLN A 338 23.95 -5.98 16.47
C GLN A 338 25.31 -6.64 16.66
N ARG A 339 25.71 -7.54 15.75
CA ARG A 339 27.06 -8.14 15.77
C ARG A 339 28.15 -7.08 15.63
N LYS A 340 27.96 -6.10 14.73
CA LYS A 340 28.89 -4.98 14.57
C LYS A 340 28.97 -4.13 15.83
N TYR A 341 27.84 -3.83 16.45
CA TYR A 341 27.78 -3.08 17.71
C TYR A 341 28.47 -3.84 18.85
N ASN A 342 28.19 -5.13 19.01
CA ASN A 342 28.84 -5.98 20.01
C ASN A 342 30.35 -6.02 19.82
N ARG A 343 30.85 -6.10 18.57
CA ARG A 343 32.30 -6.01 18.29
C ARG A 343 32.89 -4.66 18.70
N ILE A 344 32.18 -3.56 18.49
CA ILE A 344 32.63 -2.22 18.93
C ILE A 344 32.68 -2.14 20.45
N VAL A 345 31.64 -2.62 21.13
CA VAL A 345 31.59 -2.67 22.60
C VAL A 345 32.70 -3.57 23.16
N GLU A 346 32.92 -4.75 22.59
CA GLU A 346 34.02 -5.65 22.95
C GLU A 346 35.38 -4.97 22.75
N ALA A 347 35.58 -4.22 21.67
CA ALA A 347 36.82 -3.49 21.42
C ALA A 347 37.04 -2.39 22.48
N ILE A 348 36.00 -1.61 22.81
CA ILE A 348 36.06 -0.58 23.86
C ILE A 348 36.37 -1.22 25.22
N LEU A 349 35.67 -2.30 25.59
CA LEU A 349 35.91 -3.03 26.83
C LEU A 349 37.32 -3.61 26.90
N SER A 350 37.84 -4.11 25.77
CA SER A 350 39.22 -4.62 25.68
C SER A 350 40.24 -3.51 25.90
N VAL A 351 40.02 -2.32 25.33
CA VAL A 351 40.87 -1.14 25.57
C VAL A 351 40.81 -0.72 27.03
N ILE A 352 39.61 -0.61 27.62
CA ILE A 352 39.44 -0.26 29.04
C ILE A 352 40.16 -1.30 29.93
N GLY A 353 39.91 -2.59 29.72
CA GLY A 353 40.57 -3.66 30.47
C GLY A 353 42.10 -3.65 30.32
N GLY A 354 42.60 -3.40 29.10
CA GLY A 354 44.02 -3.19 28.84
C GLY A 354 44.59 -2.00 29.62
N THR A 355 43.91 -0.86 29.63
CA THR A 355 44.34 0.32 30.41
C THR A 355 44.32 0.08 31.93
N SER A 356 43.34 -0.68 32.45
CA SER A 356 43.31 -1.07 33.86
C SER A 356 44.48 -1.99 34.22
N LEU A 357 44.84 -2.94 33.37
CA LEU A 357 46.03 -3.78 33.56
C LEU A 357 47.31 -2.95 33.61
N ILE A 358 47.44 -1.92 32.76
CA ILE A 358 48.56 -0.97 32.82
C ILE A 358 48.57 -0.25 34.18
N GLY A 359 47.42 0.23 34.66
CA GLY A 359 47.31 0.89 35.96
C GLY A 359 47.71 0.00 37.14
N VAL A 360 47.33 -1.29 37.11
CA VAL A 360 47.77 -2.30 38.10
C VAL A 360 49.28 -2.50 38.02
N PHE A 361 49.83 -2.65 36.81
CA PHE A 361 51.26 -2.86 36.62
C PHE A 361 52.10 -1.65 37.06
N VAL A 362 51.65 -0.42 36.79
CA VAL A 362 52.26 0.81 37.29
C VAL A 362 52.20 0.88 38.81
N SER A 363 51.06 0.52 39.41
CA SER A 363 50.90 0.49 40.87
C SER A 363 51.85 -0.54 41.52
N ILE A 364 51.97 -1.74 40.94
CA ILE A 364 52.92 -2.76 41.38
C ILE A 364 54.36 -2.26 41.21
N SER A 365 54.71 -1.66 40.07
CA SER A 365 56.06 -1.12 39.82
C SER A 365 56.42 -0.02 40.82
N LYS A 366 55.50 0.92 41.09
CA LYS A 366 55.67 2.00 42.09
C LYS A 366 55.81 1.46 43.50
N PHE A 367 55.00 0.47 43.87
CA PHE A 367 55.10 -0.19 45.18
C PHE A 367 56.43 -0.95 45.33
N THR A 368 56.90 -1.60 44.26
CA THR A 368 58.13 -2.39 44.27
C THR A 368 59.38 -1.50 44.32
N HIS A 369 59.39 -0.36 43.63
CA HIS A 369 60.51 0.59 43.60
C HIS A 369 60.41 1.69 44.68
N ASN A 370 59.55 1.52 45.69
CA ASN A 370 59.44 2.47 46.79
C ASN A 370 60.64 2.30 47.75
N PRO A 371 61.51 3.31 47.94
CA PRO A 371 62.74 3.20 48.74
C PRO A 371 62.53 2.97 50.24
N GLU A 372 61.31 3.06 50.75
CA GLU A 372 60.97 2.88 52.17
C GLU A 372 60.40 1.47 52.50
N ARG A 373 60.53 0.51 51.58
CA ARG A 373 59.93 -0.82 51.73
C ARG A 373 60.76 -1.69 52.69
N PRO A 374 60.19 -2.27 53.76
CA PRO A 374 60.88 -3.25 54.59
C PRO A 374 61.15 -4.53 53.79
N GLU A 375 62.35 -5.09 53.90
CA GLU A 375 62.72 -6.36 53.24
C GLU A 375 61.78 -7.48 53.70
N ASP A 376 60.97 -7.97 52.77
CA ASP A 376 60.05 -9.08 53.01
C ASP A 376 60.69 -10.39 52.50
N SER A 377 60.58 -11.48 53.26
CA SER A 377 61.33 -12.72 53.02
C SER A 377 60.61 -13.73 52.10
N ILE A 378 59.44 -13.37 51.58
CA ILE A 378 58.54 -14.27 50.84
C ILE A 378 58.57 -13.91 49.35
N TRP A 379 59.01 -14.85 48.52
CA TRP A 379 59.05 -14.66 47.05
C TRP A 379 57.66 -14.44 46.46
N GLY A 380 57.45 -13.26 45.84
CA GLY A 380 56.18 -12.82 45.30
C GLY A 380 56.24 -12.29 43.87
N LEU A 381 55.07 -11.95 43.32
CA LEU A 381 54.94 -11.32 41.99
C LEU A 381 55.71 -9.99 41.87
N THR A 382 55.99 -9.32 42.99
CA THR A 382 56.77 -8.07 43.03
C THR A 382 58.24 -8.28 42.68
N ASP A 383 58.81 -9.43 43.03
CA ASP A 383 60.26 -9.67 42.94
C ASP A 383 60.68 -10.03 41.50
N ILE A 384 59.71 -10.47 40.69
CA ILE A 384 59.87 -10.66 39.23
C ILE A 384 59.99 -9.30 38.53
N VAL A 385 59.24 -8.30 38.99
CA VAL A 385 59.26 -6.93 38.43
C VAL A 385 60.50 -6.17 38.88
N GLU A 386 61.02 -6.45 40.08
CA GLU A 386 62.27 -5.87 40.61
C GLU A 386 63.51 -6.27 39.77
N LYS A 387 63.50 -7.45 39.15
CA LYS A 387 64.57 -7.92 38.26
C LYS A 387 64.52 -7.33 36.85
N LEU A 388 63.43 -6.63 36.49
CA LEU A 388 63.29 -5.97 35.19
C LEU A 388 63.76 -4.51 35.30
N SER A 389 64.76 -4.13 34.51
CA SER A 389 65.14 -2.72 34.37
C SER A 389 63.94 -1.88 33.91
N VAL A 390 63.90 -0.60 34.24
CA VAL A 390 62.81 0.34 33.87
C VAL A 390 62.43 0.25 32.38
N ASN A 391 63.42 0.04 31.51
CA ASN A 391 63.20 -0.16 30.08
C ASN A 391 62.55 -1.53 29.79
N GLY A 392 62.97 -2.60 30.46
CA GLY A 392 62.36 -3.93 30.36
C GLY A 392 60.90 -3.96 30.83
N THR A 393 60.57 -3.21 31.88
CA THR A 393 59.19 -3.02 32.37
C THR A 393 58.33 -2.31 31.33
N LEU A 394 58.89 -1.29 30.65
CA LEU A 394 58.22 -0.59 29.54
C LEU A 394 58.01 -1.51 28.32
N TYR A 395 59.01 -2.30 27.92
CA TYR A 395 58.89 -3.24 26.81
C TYR A 395 57.88 -4.36 27.10
N ALA A 396 57.83 -4.87 28.32
CA ALA A 396 56.82 -5.84 28.74
C ALA A 396 55.40 -5.24 28.67
N LEU A 397 55.24 -3.97 29.05
CA LEU A 397 53.98 -3.24 28.93
C LEU A 397 53.53 -3.10 27.47
N ILE A 398 54.47 -2.70 26.59
CA ILE A 398 54.23 -2.56 25.15
C ILE A 398 53.89 -3.94 24.54
N ALA A 399 54.55 -5.02 24.97
CA ALA A 399 54.27 -6.37 24.51
C ALA A 399 52.88 -6.84 24.93
N VAL A 400 52.45 -6.59 26.16
CA VAL A 400 51.09 -6.93 26.63
C VAL A 400 50.04 -6.15 25.84
N LEU A 401 50.26 -4.86 25.59
CA LEU A 401 49.40 -4.03 24.72
C LEU A 401 49.36 -4.55 23.28
N ALA A 402 50.51 -4.91 22.71
CA ALA A 402 50.60 -5.43 21.35
C ALA A 402 49.91 -6.80 21.22
N ILE A 403 50.07 -7.70 22.20
CA ILE A 403 49.42 -9.01 22.23
C ILE A 403 47.90 -8.87 22.39
N THR A 404 47.44 -8.02 23.31
CA THR A 404 46.00 -7.76 23.48
C THR A 404 45.40 -7.14 22.22
N MET A 405 46.06 -6.15 21.63
CA MET A 405 45.64 -5.55 20.36
C MET A 405 45.65 -6.56 19.21
N TYR A 406 46.67 -7.42 19.11
CA TYR A 406 46.77 -8.49 18.12
C TYR A 406 45.65 -9.53 18.26
N LEU A 407 45.35 -9.97 19.49
CA LEU A 407 44.27 -10.92 19.75
C LEU A 407 42.90 -10.34 19.39
N VAL A 408 42.68 -9.06 19.68
CA VAL A 408 41.47 -8.33 19.29
C VAL A 408 41.37 -8.23 17.76
N LEU A 409 42.45 -7.85 17.07
CA LEU A 409 42.47 -7.71 15.61
C LEU A 409 42.31 -9.06 14.89
N LYS A 410 42.96 -10.12 15.37
CA LYS A 410 42.88 -11.47 14.78
C LYS A 410 41.47 -12.06 14.88
N LYS A 411 40.80 -11.89 16.02
CA LYS A 411 39.40 -12.31 16.22
C LYS A 411 38.42 -11.50 15.35
N ASN A 412 38.78 -10.26 14.98
CA ASN A 412 37.95 -9.39 14.15
C ASN A 412 38.14 -9.62 12.63
N GLY A 413 39.22 -10.29 12.21
CA GLY A 413 39.53 -10.60 10.80
C GLY A 413 39.06 -11.98 10.32
N SER A 414 38.60 -12.85 11.23
CA SER A 414 37.90 -14.12 10.96
C SER A 414 36.40 -13.95 11.16
#